data_AF-K9PJR4-F1
#
_entry.id   AF-K9PJR4-F1
#
_cell.length_a   1.000
_cell.length_b   1.000
_cell.length_c   1.000
_cell.angle_alpha   90.00
_cell.angle_beta   90.00
_cell.angle_gamma   90.00
#
_symmetry.space_group_name_H-M   'P 1'
#
loop_
_entity.id
_entity.type
_entity.pdbx_description
1 polymer ?
#
loop_
_entity_poly.entity_id
_entity_poly.type
_entity_poly.pdbx_seq_one_letter_code
_entity_poly.pdbx_strand_id
1 'polypeptide(L)'
;MKILTVNHKKSTFILFILHSLISWHLVALFLSPVGFAQTVDNRLYRADLLLRLGIRQHQTAQFAAALVSLQEALQLYQQHKNAIGEANTLGILGKIYFTLGQYGQAIGHYQPTFRRCN
;
A
#
# COMPACT_ATOMS: atom_id res chain seq x y z
N MET A 1 63.54 -28.40 8.42
CA MET A 1 62.84 -27.78 7.27
C MET A 1 61.32 -28.05 7.36
N LYS A 2 60.59 -27.42 8.29
CA LYS A 2 59.13 -27.66 8.51
C LYS A 2 58.29 -26.38 8.70
N ILE A 3 58.89 -25.20 8.56
CA ILE A 3 58.27 -23.92 8.94
C ILE A 3 57.52 -23.25 7.75
N LEU A 4 57.76 -23.71 6.51
CA LEU A 4 57.21 -23.07 5.30
C LEU A 4 55.82 -23.59 4.87
N THR A 5 55.40 -24.78 5.30
CA THR A 5 54.11 -25.39 4.89
C THR A 5 52.91 -24.93 5.72
N VAL A 6 53.13 -24.44 6.95
CA VAL A 6 52.05 -23.94 7.83
C VAL A 6 51.50 -22.60 7.34
N ASN A 7 52.32 -21.80 6.65
CA ASN A 7 51.95 -20.43 6.25
C ASN A 7 51.01 -20.41 5.03
N HIS A 8 51.16 -21.37 4.10
CA HIS A 8 50.34 -21.47 2.90
C HIS A 8 48.88 -21.85 3.20
N LYS A 9 48.64 -22.71 4.19
CA LYS A 9 47.31 -23.20 4.56
C LYS A 9 46.48 -22.15 5.32
N LYS A 10 47.14 -21.25 6.07
CA LYS A 10 46.50 -20.11 6.74
C LYS A 10 46.13 -19.01 5.75
N SER A 11 47.01 -18.75 4.76
CA SER A 11 46.78 -17.75 3.71
C SER A 11 45.58 -18.09 2.82
N THR A 12 45.45 -19.35 2.39
CA THR A 12 44.28 -19.78 1.59
C THR A 12 42.97 -19.74 2.38
N PHE A 13 43.01 -19.97 3.70
CA PHE A 13 41.84 -19.90 4.57
C PHE A 13 41.32 -18.47 4.74
N ILE A 14 42.22 -17.49 4.90
CA ILE A 14 41.88 -16.06 4.98
C ILE A 14 41.25 -15.58 3.67
N LEU A 15 41.76 -16.04 2.52
CA LEU A 15 41.23 -15.68 1.20
C LEU A 15 39.78 -16.17 1.01
N PHE A 16 39.46 -17.39 1.49
CA PHE A 16 38.10 -17.95 1.44
C PHE A 16 37.12 -17.17 2.32
N ILE A 17 37.55 -16.78 3.52
CA ILE A 17 36.73 -15.97 4.43
C ILE A 17 36.47 -14.59 3.83
N LEU A 18 37.49 -13.94 3.25
CA LEU A 18 37.32 -12.67 2.56
C LEU A 18 36.32 -12.79 1.39
N HIS A 19 36.44 -13.83 0.57
CA HIS A 19 35.55 -14.04 -0.57
C HIS A 19 34.11 -14.30 -0.13
N SER A 20 33.92 -15.06 0.96
CA SER A 20 32.60 -15.33 1.54
C SER A 20 31.99 -14.05 2.14
N LEU A 21 32.77 -13.21 2.80
CA LEU A 21 32.35 -11.91 3.33
C LEU A 21 32.00 -10.91 2.22
N ILE A 22 32.79 -10.87 1.14
CA ILE A 22 32.52 -10.02 -0.03
C ILE A 22 31.25 -10.49 -0.73
N SER A 23 31.08 -11.80 -0.90
CA SER A 23 29.85 -12.39 -1.46
C SER A 23 28.63 -12.05 -0.60
N TRP A 24 28.75 -12.15 0.73
CA TRP A 24 27.70 -11.75 1.67
C TRP A 24 27.38 -10.24 1.60
N HIS A 25 28.40 -9.39 1.48
CA HIS A 25 28.26 -7.94 1.36
C HIS A 25 27.57 -7.53 0.04
N LEU A 26 27.84 -8.26 -1.05
CA LEU A 26 27.16 -8.07 -2.34
C LEU A 26 25.69 -8.50 -2.28
N VAL A 27 25.38 -9.61 -1.60
CA VAL A 27 24.00 -10.06 -1.36
C VAL A 27 23.22 -9.05 -0.50
N ALA A 28 23.86 -8.47 0.51
CA ALA A 28 23.25 -7.45 1.37
C ALA A 28 22.94 -6.14 0.61
N LEU A 29 23.79 -5.74 -0.32
CA LEU A 29 23.54 -4.59 -1.21
C LEU A 29 22.35 -4.82 -2.16
N PHE A 30 22.10 -6.07 -2.56
CA PHE A 30 20.96 -6.44 -3.41
C PHE A 30 19.64 -6.54 -2.63
N LEU A 31 19.69 -6.77 -1.32
CA LEU A 31 18.54 -6.89 -0.44
C LEU A 31 18.14 -5.55 0.21
N SER A 32 18.28 -4.44 -0.51
CA SER A 32 17.65 -3.17 -0.13
C SER A 32 16.17 -3.20 -0.53
N PRO A 33 15.23 -2.70 0.30
CA PRO A 33 13.80 -2.77 -0.01
C PRO A 33 13.42 -1.71 -1.05
N VAL A 34 13.75 -1.93 -2.32
CA VAL A 34 13.34 -1.07 -3.46
C VAL A 34 11.84 -1.21 -3.77
N GLY A 35 11.13 -2.20 -3.21
CA GLY A 35 9.75 -2.54 -3.60
C GLY A 35 8.59 -1.84 -2.88
N PHE A 36 8.83 -1.06 -1.82
CA PHE A 36 7.72 -0.59 -0.96
C PHE A 36 7.09 0.72 -1.44
N ALA A 37 7.89 1.69 -1.91
CA ALA A 37 7.37 3.00 -2.32
C ALA A 37 6.51 2.92 -3.61
N GLN A 38 6.99 2.21 -4.63
CA GLN A 38 6.30 2.11 -5.93
C GLN A 38 4.94 1.40 -5.84
N THR A 39 4.78 0.46 -4.90
CA THR A 39 3.53 -0.29 -4.75
C THR A 39 2.47 0.48 -3.95
N VAL A 40 2.88 1.36 -3.04
CA VAL A 40 1.98 2.24 -2.29
C VAL A 40 1.40 3.33 -3.19
N ASP A 41 2.23 4.00 -3.99
CA ASP A 41 1.78 5.06 -4.91
C ASP A 41 0.81 4.54 -5.97
N ASN A 42 1.08 3.35 -6.54
CA ASN A 42 0.19 2.77 -7.54
C ASN A 42 -1.20 2.41 -6.97
N ARG A 43 -1.27 1.98 -5.71
CA ARG A 43 -2.55 1.64 -5.06
C ARG A 43 -3.37 2.88 -4.69
N LEU A 44 -2.71 3.94 -4.23
CA LEU A 44 -3.39 5.23 -3.99
C LEU A 44 -3.89 5.85 -5.30
N TYR A 45 -3.07 5.80 -6.36
CA TYR A 45 -3.50 6.24 -7.69
C TYR A 45 -4.72 5.45 -8.20
N ARG A 46 -4.76 4.13 -7.99
CA ARG A 46 -5.94 3.31 -8.30
C ARG A 46 -7.17 3.73 -7.49
N ALA A 47 -7.00 4.06 -6.21
CA ALA A 47 -8.09 4.55 -5.36
C ALA A 47 -8.65 5.90 -5.86
N ASP A 48 -7.79 6.81 -6.31
CA ASP A 48 -8.18 8.09 -6.90
C ASP A 48 -9.00 7.91 -8.19
N LEU A 49 -8.59 6.97 -9.04
CA LEU A 49 -9.34 6.64 -10.26
C LEU A 49 -10.73 6.08 -9.94
N LEU A 50 -10.83 5.17 -8.98
CA LEU A 50 -12.10 4.58 -8.55
C LEU A 50 -13.02 5.64 -7.93
N LEU A 51 -12.48 6.56 -7.13
CA LEU A 51 -13.24 7.69 -6.58
C LEU A 51 -13.82 8.56 -7.71
N ARG A 52 -13.01 8.92 -8.70
CA ARG A 52 -13.44 9.72 -9.87
C ARG A 52 -14.50 8.98 -10.70
N LEU A 53 -14.33 7.68 -10.88
CA LEU A 53 -15.30 6.83 -11.58
C LEU A 53 -16.64 6.80 -10.83
N GLY A 54 -16.61 6.58 -9.53
CA GLY A 54 -17.79 6.57 -8.67
C GLY A 54 -18.54 7.91 -8.70
N ILE A 55 -17.83 9.03 -8.70
CA ILE A 55 -18.42 10.38 -8.85
C ILE A 55 -19.12 10.51 -10.20
N ARG A 56 -18.49 10.07 -11.30
CA ARG A 56 -19.09 10.11 -12.64
C ARG A 56 -20.33 9.23 -12.71
N GLN A 57 -20.27 8.01 -12.19
CA GLN A 57 -21.40 7.08 -12.14
C GLN A 57 -22.56 7.65 -11.33
N HIS A 58 -22.27 8.31 -10.21
CA HIS A 58 -23.28 9.02 -9.42
C HIS A 58 -23.94 10.15 -10.21
N GLN A 59 -23.16 10.94 -10.97
CA GLN A 59 -23.69 11.99 -11.84
C GLN A 59 -24.56 11.45 -12.98
N THR A 60 -24.29 10.23 -13.46
CA THR A 60 -25.11 9.55 -14.48
C THR A 60 -26.22 8.67 -13.89
N ALA A 61 -26.55 8.84 -12.60
CA ALA A 61 -27.55 8.07 -11.86
C ALA A 61 -27.32 6.54 -11.83
N GLN A 62 -26.10 6.08 -12.12
CA GLN A 62 -25.68 4.69 -12.02
C GLN A 62 -25.30 4.36 -10.57
N PHE A 63 -26.24 4.51 -9.64
CA PHE A 63 -25.97 4.45 -8.20
C PHE A 63 -25.36 3.10 -7.75
N ALA A 64 -25.86 1.97 -8.26
CA ALA A 64 -25.31 0.65 -7.91
C ALA A 64 -23.84 0.50 -8.33
N ALA A 65 -23.49 0.95 -9.54
CA ALA A 65 -22.11 0.91 -10.00
C ALA A 65 -21.22 1.90 -9.23
N ALA A 66 -21.75 3.08 -8.89
CA ALA A 66 -21.06 4.07 -8.07
C ALA A 66 -20.73 3.52 -6.68
N LEU A 67 -21.67 2.82 -6.04
CA LEU A 67 -21.45 2.19 -4.73
C LEU A 67 -20.30 1.18 -4.78
N VAL A 68 -20.25 0.32 -5.80
CA VAL A 68 -19.16 -0.66 -5.96
C VAL A 68 -17.81 0.05 -6.13
N SER A 69 -17.71 1.01 -7.05
CA SER A 69 -16.45 1.74 -7.30
C SER A 69 -15.96 2.49 -6.05
N LEU A 70 -16.87 3.15 -5.32
CA LEU A 70 -16.53 3.91 -4.12
C LEU A 70 -16.16 2.99 -2.95
N GLN A 71 -16.78 1.82 -2.82
CA GLN A 71 -16.45 0.87 -1.76
C GLN A 71 -15.07 0.24 -1.96
N GLU A 72 -14.67 -0.02 -3.21
CA GLU A 72 -13.30 -0.41 -3.53
C GLU A 72 -12.29 0.70 -3.24
N ALA A 73 -12.60 1.95 -3.62
CA ALA A 73 -11.74 3.10 -3.31
C ALA A 73 -11.55 3.27 -1.79
N LEU A 74 -12.63 3.15 -1.02
CA LEU A 74 -12.62 3.24 0.44
C LEU A 74 -11.68 2.21 1.07
N GLN A 75 -11.78 0.96 0.63
CA GLN A 75 -10.94 -0.12 1.14
C GLN A 75 -9.45 0.17 0.88
N LEU A 76 -9.11 0.67 -0.30
CA LEU A 76 -7.72 1.04 -0.62
C LEU A 76 -7.24 2.21 0.24
N TYR A 77 -8.04 3.27 0.40
CA TYR A 77 -7.66 4.38 1.26
C TYR A 77 -7.48 3.97 2.73
N GLN A 78 -8.33 3.06 3.24
CA GLN A 78 -8.19 2.54 4.59
C GLN A 78 -6.94 1.66 4.77
N GLN A 79 -6.66 0.79 3.82
CA GLN A 79 -5.44 -0.04 3.83
C GLN A 79 -4.16 0.81 3.83
N HIS A 80 -4.20 1.95 3.16
CA HIS A 80 -3.08 2.89 3.06
C HIS A 80 -3.15 4.05 4.07
N LYS A 81 -4.09 4.03 5.02
CA LYS A 81 -4.28 5.07 6.05
C LYS A 81 -4.40 6.49 5.49
N ASN A 82 -4.98 6.65 4.30
CA ASN A 82 -5.24 7.94 3.68
C ASN A 82 -6.60 8.49 4.16
N ALA A 83 -6.57 9.26 5.25
CA ALA A 83 -7.76 9.81 5.88
C ALA A 83 -8.55 10.78 4.97
N ILE A 84 -7.84 11.53 4.11
CA ILE A 84 -8.47 12.50 3.19
C ILE A 84 -9.27 11.75 2.11
N GLY A 85 -8.66 10.72 1.51
CA GLY A 85 -9.32 9.86 0.53
C GLY A 85 -10.51 9.11 1.12
N GLU A 86 -10.37 8.60 2.35
CA GLU A 86 -11.44 7.95 3.11
C GLU A 86 -12.63 8.91 3.34
N ALA A 87 -12.37 10.12 3.85
CA ALA A 87 -13.42 11.11 4.11
C ALA A 87 -14.16 11.55 2.83
N ASN A 88 -13.42 11.80 1.74
CA ASN A 88 -14.02 12.16 0.45
C ASN A 88 -14.93 11.04 -0.07
N THR A 89 -14.44 9.79 -0.02
CA THR A 89 -15.19 8.62 -0.50
C THR A 89 -16.48 8.40 0.30
N LEU A 90 -16.40 8.50 1.64
CA LEU A 90 -17.55 8.36 2.52
C LEU A 90 -18.57 9.50 2.32
N GLY A 91 -18.11 10.73 2.08
CA GLY A 91 -18.99 11.85 1.75
C GLY A 91 -19.83 11.60 0.49
N ILE A 92 -19.24 11.02 -0.55
CA ILE A 92 -19.97 10.67 -1.78
C ILE A 92 -20.91 9.48 -1.54
N LEU A 93 -20.46 8.44 -0.82
CA LEU A 93 -21.32 7.30 -0.46
C LEU A 93 -22.56 7.76 0.31
N GLY A 94 -22.39 8.62 1.31
CA GLY A 94 -23.50 9.18 2.08
C GLY A 94 -24.49 9.97 1.20
N LYS A 95 -23.98 10.74 0.23
CA LYS A 95 -24.84 11.45 -0.75
C LYS A 95 -25.63 10.47 -1.64
N ILE A 96 -25.02 9.38 -2.08
CA ILE A 96 -25.72 8.34 -2.87
C ILE A 96 -26.82 7.69 -2.03
N TYR A 97 -26.52 7.26 -0.80
CA TYR A 97 -27.51 6.64 0.08
C TYR A 97 -28.65 7.59 0.44
N PHE A 98 -28.36 8.88 0.64
CA PHE A 98 -29.38 9.92 0.80
C PHE A 98 -30.28 10.01 -0.43
N THR A 99 -29.69 9.99 -1.64
CA THR A 99 -30.43 10.06 -2.91
C THR A 99 -31.31 8.83 -3.13
N LEU A 100 -30.88 7.65 -2.66
CA LEU A 100 -31.65 6.40 -2.72
C LEU A 100 -32.71 6.27 -1.61
N GLY A 101 -32.84 7.25 -0.71
CA GLY A 101 -33.74 7.19 0.45
C GLY A 101 -33.31 6.16 1.51
N GLN A 102 -32.08 5.64 1.44
CA GLN A 102 -31.52 4.63 2.34
C GLN A 102 -30.76 5.29 3.50
N TYR A 103 -31.46 6.12 4.27
CA TYR A 103 -30.87 6.95 5.32
C TYR A 103 -30.10 6.16 6.40
N GLY A 104 -30.56 4.94 6.73
CA GLY A 104 -29.88 4.08 7.70
C GLY A 104 -28.47 3.65 7.25
N GLN A 105 -28.28 3.41 5.95
CA GLN A 105 -26.95 3.07 5.41
C GLN A 105 -26.07 4.31 5.29
N ALA A 106 -26.64 5.48 4.97
CA ALA A 106 -25.90 6.74 4.97
C ALA A 106 -25.23 7.03 6.33
N ILE A 107 -26.00 6.91 7.43
CA ILE A 107 -25.50 7.14 8.79
C ILE A 107 -24.37 6.16 9.14
N GLY A 108 -24.52 4.89 8.76
CA GLY A 108 -23.50 3.86 8.97
C GLY A 108 -22.16 4.17 8.29
N HIS A 109 -22.17 4.89 7.17
CA HIS A 109 -20.95 5.31 6.47
C HIS A 109 -20.30 6.59 7.06
N TYR A 110 -21.08 7.48 7.67
CA TYR A 110 -20.52 8.69 8.33
C TYR A 110 -19.93 8.42 9.73
N GLN A 111 -20.43 7.39 10.42
CA GLN A 111 -20.09 7.14 11.83
C GLN A 111 -18.63 6.72 12.08
N PRO A 112 -17.98 5.89 11.23
CA PRO A 112 -16.59 5.49 11.42
C PRO A 112 -15.60 6.64 11.26
N THR A 113 -15.85 7.57 10.32
CA THR A 113 -14.96 8.70 10.03
C THR A 113 -14.94 9.70 11.18
N PHE A 114 -16.11 10.03 11.73
CA PHE A 114 -16.22 10.96 12.86
C PHE A 114 -15.48 10.47 14.11
N ARG A 115 -15.41 9.16 14.36
CA ARG A 115 -14.63 8.60 15.48
C ARG A 115 -13.12 8.62 15.26
N ARG A 116 -12.65 8.72 14.01
CA ARG A 116 -11.21 8.71 13.68
C ARG A 116 -10.59 10.10 13.63
N CYS A 117 -11.40 11.14 13.50
CA CYS A 117 -10.96 12.54 13.45
C CYS A 117 -10.99 13.26 14.81
N ASN A 118 -11.29 12.58 15.91
CA ASN A 118 -11.34 13.11 17.29
C ASN A 118 -10.34 12.35 18.16
#